data_AF-A0A7J9IW32-F1
#
_entry.id   AF-A0A7J9IW32-F1
#
_cell.length_a   1.000
_cell.length_b   1.000
_cell.length_c   1.000
_cell.angle_alpha   90.00
_cell.angle_beta   90.00
_cell.angle_gamma   90.00
#
_symmetry.space_group_name_H-M   'P 1'
#
loop_
_entity.id
_entity.type
_entity.pdbx_description
1 polymer ?
#
loop_
_entity_poly.entity_id
_entity_poly.type
_entity_poly.pdbx_seq_one_letter_code
_entity_poly.pdbx_strand_id
1 'polypeptide(L)'
;MRLMEGEHIGPFNLGNPGEFTMLELAEVVQETIDPNAKIEFRPNTEDDPHKRKPDISRAKELLGWEPKVSLRKGLPLMVSDFRQRIFGDHKEGSNTNNASSS
;
A
#
# COMPACT_ATOMS: atom_id res chain seq x y z
N MET A 1 -12.62 -1.47 18.66
CA MET A 1 -11.81 -0.50 17.89
C MET A 1 -10.98 0.39 18.84
N ARG A 2 -9.84 -0.11 19.34
CA ARG A 2 -9.14 0.49 20.52
C ARG A 2 -8.69 1.95 20.39
N LEU A 3 -8.39 2.43 19.18
CA LEU A 3 -8.04 3.84 18.97
C LEU A 3 -9.25 4.77 19.10
N MET A 4 -10.38 4.42 18.46
CA MET A 4 -11.59 5.25 18.41
C MET A 4 -12.43 5.14 19.69
N GLU A 5 -12.25 4.06 20.45
CA GLU A 5 -12.98 3.74 21.68
C GLU A 5 -12.13 3.98 22.94
N GLY A 6 -10.92 4.53 22.80
CA GLY A 6 -10.00 4.75 23.92
C GLY A 6 -10.22 6.07 24.64
N GLU A 7 -9.85 6.14 25.92
CA GLU A 7 -9.92 7.36 26.73
C GLU A 7 -8.69 8.28 26.58
N HIS A 8 -7.68 7.85 25.80
CA HIS A 8 -6.46 8.63 25.60
C HIS A 8 -6.73 9.87 24.74
N ILE A 9 -6.45 11.05 25.30
CA ILE A 9 -6.53 12.33 24.60
C ILE A 9 -5.14 12.67 24.05
N GLY A 10 -5.03 12.75 22.73
CA GLY A 10 -3.80 13.13 22.04
C GLY A 10 -3.55 12.32 20.77
N PRO A 11 -2.57 12.72 19.93
CA PRO A 11 -2.30 12.03 18.69
C PRO A 11 -1.65 10.67 18.94
N PHE A 12 -1.96 9.71 18.08
CA PHE A 12 -1.21 8.47 17.94
C PHE A 12 -0.50 8.47 16.59
N ASN A 13 0.78 8.15 16.59
CA ASN A 13 1.48 7.82 15.36
C ASN A 13 1.12 6.38 14.98
N LEU A 14 0.52 6.21 13.79
CA LEU A 14 0.29 4.91 13.18
C LEU A 14 1.11 4.83 11.90
N GLY A 15 2.05 3.91 11.86
CA GLY A 15 2.88 3.69 10.68
C GLY A 15 3.83 2.53 10.88
N ASN A 16 4.63 2.26 9.85
CA ASN A 16 5.64 1.23 9.90
C ASN A 16 6.96 1.79 10.45
N PRO A 17 7.45 1.34 11.62
CA PRO A 17 8.75 1.76 12.13
C PRO A 17 9.92 1.05 11.44
N GLY A 18 9.64 0.01 10.64
CA GLY A 18 10.63 -0.66 9.81
C GLY A 18 11.16 0.29 8.75
N GLU A 19 12.45 0.60 8.83
CA GLU A 19 13.11 1.47 7.87
C GLU A 19 13.46 0.69 6.60
N PHE A 20 13.31 1.36 5.47
CA PHE A 20 13.86 0.96 4.18
C PHE A 20 14.21 2.23 3.42
N THR A 21 15.20 2.13 2.55
CA THR A 21 15.61 3.20 1.64
C THR A 21 14.66 3.29 0.45
N MET A 22 14.68 4.43 -0.26
CA MET A 22 13.96 4.56 -1.53
C MET A 22 14.44 3.56 -2.58
N LEU A 23 15.71 3.17 -2.53
CA LEU A 23 16.26 2.15 -3.42
C LEU A 23 15.66 0.77 -3.11
N GLU A 24 15.63 0.36 -1.85
CA GLU A 24 15.01 -0.92 -1.44
C GLU A 24 13.52 -0.96 -1.80
N LEU A 25 12.80 0.16 -1.66
CA LEU A 25 11.41 0.25 -2.14
C LEU A 25 11.33 0.05 -3.65
N ALA A 26 12.17 0.74 -4.43
CA ALA A 26 12.19 0.63 -5.88
C ALA A 26 12.53 -0.80 -6.35
N GLU A 27 13.49 -1.46 -5.69
CA GLU A 27 13.86 -2.86 -5.94
C GLU A 27 12.68 -3.81 -5.67
N VAL A 28 11.99 -3.67 -4.53
CA VAL A 28 10.81 -4.51 -4.23
C VAL A 28 9.70 -4.29 -5.26
N VAL A 29 9.51 -3.06 -5.74
CA VAL A 29 8.55 -2.74 -6.81
C VAL A 29 8.96 -3.38 -8.13
N GLN A 30 10.22 -3.26 -8.53
CA GLN A 30 10.79 -3.87 -9.72
C GLN A 30 10.59 -5.40 -9.69
N GLU A 31 11.00 -6.06 -8.60
CA GLU A 31 10.82 -7.50 -8.39
C GLU A 31 9.36 -7.94 -8.49
N THR A 32 8.42 -7.13 -7.99
CA THR A 32 7.00 -7.48 -7.90
C THR A 32 6.23 -7.23 -9.19
N ILE A 33 6.58 -6.17 -9.93
CA ILE A 33 5.79 -5.69 -11.09
C ILE A 33 6.44 -6.10 -12.41
N ASP A 34 7.70 -5.72 -12.62
CA ASP A 34 8.47 -6.00 -13.83
C ASP A 34 9.98 -6.02 -13.49
N PRO A 35 10.60 -7.20 -13.43
CA PRO A 35 12.03 -7.31 -13.10
C PRO A 35 12.95 -6.66 -14.15
N ASN A 36 12.44 -6.31 -15.34
CA ASN A 36 13.21 -5.65 -16.39
C ASN A 36 13.09 -4.12 -16.36
N ALA A 37 12.24 -3.56 -15.50
CA ALA A 37 12.10 -2.11 -15.37
C ALA A 37 13.44 -1.48 -14.95
N LYS A 38 13.79 -0.31 -15.47
CA LYS A 38 15.02 0.38 -15.09
C LYS A 38 14.75 1.32 -13.91
N ILE A 39 15.58 1.24 -12.86
CA ILE A 39 15.60 2.22 -11.78
C ILE A 39 16.38 3.46 -12.26
N GLU A 40 15.75 4.62 -12.18
CA GLU A 40 16.35 5.92 -12.53
C GLU A 40 16.56 6.76 -11.27
N PHE A 41 17.77 7.31 -11.08
CA PHE A 41 18.09 8.16 -9.93
C PHE A 41 17.90 9.62 -10.30
N ARG A 42 17.17 10.36 -9.46
CA ARG A 42 16.95 11.79 -9.61
C ARG A 42 17.29 12.53 -8.31
N PRO A 43 17.67 13.82 -8.39
CA PRO A 43 17.87 14.64 -7.20
C PRO A 43 16.62 14.67 -6.33
N ASN A 44 16.81 14.72 -5.01
CA ASN A 44 15.70 14.87 -4.08
C ASN A 44 15.07 16.27 -4.21
N THR A 45 13.77 16.38 -3.93
CA THR A 45 13.12 17.70 -3.79
C THR A 45 13.48 18.31 -2.43
N GLU A 46 13.56 19.65 -2.35
CA GLU A 46 13.89 20.35 -1.09
C GLU A 46 12.93 20.01 0.06
N ASP A 47 11.66 19.73 -0.25
CA ASP A 47 10.62 19.46 0.74
C ASP A 47 10.57 18.00 1.24
N ASP A 48 11.32 17.06 0.65
CA ASP A 48 11.19 15.65 1.02
C ASP A 48 12.16 15.27 2.14
N PRO A 49 11.66 14.94 3.36
CA PRO A 49 12.50 14.57 4.48
C PRO A 49 13.33 13.32 4.17
N HIS A 50 14.65 13.40 4.40
CA HIS A 50 15.59 12.31 4.18
C HIS A 50 15.31 11.03 4.98
N LYS A 51 14.51 11.10 6.06
CA LYS A 51 14.12 9.95 6.86
C LYS A 51 12.69 10.12 7.39
N ARG A 52 11.87 9.08 7.23
CA ARG A 52 10.52 8.98 7.83
C ARG A 52 10.42 7.72 8.67
N LYS A 53 10.57 7.86 9.99
CA LYS A 53 10.41 6.76 10.96
C LYS A 53 9.44 7.19 12.05
N PRO A 54 8.16 6.76 12.03
CA PRO A 54 7.22 7.10 13.08
C PRO A 54 7.62 6.38 14.38
N ASP A 55 7.69 7.12 15.48
CA ASP A 55 7.71 6.51 16.82
C ASP A 55 6.30 6.03 17.15
N ILE A 56 6.11 4.70 17.21
CA ILE A 56 4.84 4.06 17.48
C ILE A 56 4.73 3.47 18.90
N SER A 57 5.63 3.85 19.82
CA SER A 57 5.68 3.29 21.18
C SER A 57 4.33 3.40 21.89
N ARG A 58 3.67 4.56 21.75
CA ARG A 58 2.33 4.80 22.32
C ARG A 58 1.25 3.87 21.75
N ALA A 59 1.28 3.60 20.44
CA ALA A 59 0.32 2.70 19.80
C ALA A 59 0.54 1.25 20.25
N LYS A 60 1.79 0.84 20.47
CA LYS A 60 2.12 -0.48 21.02
C LYS A 60 1.62 -0.64 22.46
N GLU A 61 1.97 0.32 23.32
CA GLU A 61 1.70 0.24 24.76
C GLU A 61 0.20 0.37 25.07
N LEU A 62 -0.46 1.38 24.50
CA LEU A 62 -1.84 1.72 24.89
C LEU A 62 -2.90 1.00 24.05
N LEU A 63 -2.59 0.68 22.79
CA LEU A 63 -3.54 0.02 21.89
C LEU A 63 -3.21 -1.46 21.68
N GLY A 64 -2.01 -1.92 22.02
CA GLY A 64 -1.51 -3.22 21.60
C GLY A 64 -1.43 -3.32 20.07
N TRP A 65 -1.24 -2.20 19.39
CA TRP A 65 -1.22 -2.12 17.93
C TRP A 65 0.20 -2.00 17.40
N GLU A 66 0.49 -2.78 16.37
CA GLU A 66 1.66 -2.64 15.52
C GLU A 66 1.36 -3.18 14.12
N PRO A 67 2.05 -2.71 13.07
CA PRO A 67 1.88 -3.22 11.73
C PRO A 67 2.38 -4.67 11.63
N LYS A 68 1.55 -5.55 11.06
CA LYS A 68 1.85 -6.99 10.92
C LYS A 68 2.23 -7.40 9.49
N VAL A 69 1.95 -6.54 8.52
CA VAL A 69 2.20 -6.79 7.09
C VAL A 69 3.43 -6.00 6.68
N SER A 70 4.49 -6.69 6.26
CA SER A 70 5.70 -6.07 5.73
C SER A 70 5.49 -5.55 4.31
N LEU A 71 6.36 -4.66 3.83
CA LEU A 71 6.34 -4.15 2.46
C LEU A 71 6.30 -5.29 1.43
N ARG A 72 7.21 -6.27 1.55
CA ARG A 72 7.28 -7.44 0.66
C ARG A 72 6.02 -8.31 0.66
N LYS A 73 5.23 -8.30 1.74
CA LYS A 73 3.94 -9.01 1.81
C LYS A 73 2.77 -8.16 1.29
N GLY A 74 2.77 -6.86 1.58
CA GLY A 74 1.67 -5.96 1.24
C GLY A 74 1.68 -5.52 -0.23
N LEU A 75 2.86 -5.29 -0.81
CA LEU A 75 2.99 -4.77 -2.17
C LEU A 75 2.36 -5.70 -3.23
N PRO A 76 2.54 -7.03 -3.20
CA PRO A 76 1.87 -7.93 -4.14
C PRO A 76 0.34 -7.86 -4.07
N LEU A 77 -0.23 -7.63 -2.89
CA LEU A 77 -1.68 -7.47 -2.71
C LEU A 77 -2.19 -6.21 -3.40
N MET A 78 -1.46 -5.10 -3.24
CA MET A 78 -1.74 -3.85 -3.95
C MET A 78 -1.64 -4.06 -5.47
N VAL A 79 -0.59 -4.70 -5.96
CA VAL A 79 -0.40 -4.96 -7.40
C VAL A 79 -1.55 -5.80 -7.97
N SER A 80 -2.00 -6.83 -7.26
CA SER A 80 -3.14 -7.65 -7.67
C SER A 80 -4.42 -6.82 -7.79
N ASP A 81 -4.71 -6.01 -6.78
CA ASP A 81 -5.87 -5.13 -6.75
C ASP A 81 -5.83 -4.09 -7.89
N PHE A 82 -4.69 -3.45 -8.14
CA PHE A 82 -4.53 -2.51 -9.25
C PHE A 82 -4.67 -3.19 -10.62
N ARG A 83 -4.10 -4.39 -10.80
CA ARG A 83 -4.28 -5.16 -12.05
C ARG A 83 -5.76 -5.44 -12.31
N GLN A 84 -6.52 -5.77 -11.28
CA GLN A 84 -7.97 -5.98 -11.41
C GLN A 84 -8.70 -4.69 -11.79
N ARG A 85 -8.43 -3.56 -11.12
CA ARG A 85 -9.14 -2.30 -11.43
C ARG A 85 -8.77 -1.71 -12.79
N ILE A 86 -7.55 -1.94 -13.27
CA ILE A 86 -7.07 -1.37 -14.55
C ILE A 86 -7.46 -2.28 -15.73
N PHE A 87 -7.40 -3.60 -15.57
CA PHE A 87 -7.56 -4.55 -16.68
C PHE A 87 -8.80 -5.48 -16.54
N GLY A 88 -9.47 -5.49 -15.39
CA GLY A 88 -10.54 -6.43 -15.06
C GLY A 88 -11.94 -6.03 -15.54
N ASP A 89 -12.16 -4.78 -15.96
CA ASP A 89 -13.49 -4.27 -16.33
C ASP A 89 -13.89 -4.55 -17.80
N HIS A 90 -13.46 -5.67 -18.37
CA HIS A 90 -13.86 -6.12 -19.71
C HIS A 90 -14.71 -7.39 -19.74
N LYS A 91 -15.42 -7.69 -18.65
CA LYS A 91 -16.49 -8.70 -18.67
C LYS A 91 -17.72 -8.17 -17.94
N GLU A 92 -18.60 -7.49 -18.68
CA GLU A 92 -20.05 -7.78 -18.69
C GLU A 92 -20.78 -6.80 -19.61
N GLY A 93 -21.18 -7.31 -20.78
CA GLY A 93 -22.00 -6.61 -21.77
C GLY A 93 -22.51 -7.50 -22.91
N SER A 94 -22.08 -8.76 -22.98
CA SER A 94 -22.57 -9.75 -23.95
C SER A 94 -23.43 -10.81 -23.27
N ASN A 95 -24.68 -10.47 -22.94
CA ASN A 95 -25.81 -11.40 -23.03
C ASN A 95 -27.12 -10.66 -22.68
N THR A 96 -27.82 -10.16 -23.70
CA THR A 96 -29.29 -10.26 -23.73
C THR A 96 -29.69 -10.81 -25.08
N ASN A 97 -30.40 -11.93 -25.00
CA ASN A 97 -30.71 -12.85 -26.06
C ASN A 97 -31.71 -12.27 -27.07
N ASN A 98 -31.54 -12.71 -28.33
CA ASN A 98 -32.62 -12.91 -29.29
C ASN A 98 -33.85 -13.54 -28.61
N ALA A 99 -34.98 -12.84 -28.61
CA ALA A 99 -36.31 -13.44 -28.63
C ALA A 99 -37.36 -12.37 -28.97
N SER A 100 -37.73 -12.28 -30.25
CA SER A 100 -39.13 -12.25 -30.71
C SER A 100 -39.19 -11.82 -32.18
N SER A 101 -39.16 -12.81 -33.06
CA SER A 101 -39.85 -12.76 -34.35
C SER A 101 -41.36 -12.74 -34.09
N SER A 102 -42.05 -11.73 -34.63
CA SER A 102 -43.39 -11.76 -35.26
C SER A 102 -43.94 -10.35 -35.37
#